data_AF-A0AA37CGH0-F1
#
_entry.id   AF-A0AA37CGH0-F1
#
_cell.length_a   1.000
_cell.length_b   1.000
_cell.length_c   1.000
_cell.angle_alpha   90.00
_cell.angle_beta   90.00
_cell.angle_gamma   90.00
#
_symmetry.space_group_name_H-M   'P 1'
#
loop_
_entity.id
_entity.type
_entity.pdbx_description
1 polymer ?
#
loop_
_entity_poly.entity_id
_entity_poly.type
_entity_poly.pdbx_seq_one_letter_code
_entity_poly.pdbx_strand_id
1 'polypeptide(L)'
;MLRLDVNAVSERLALGVQRQASRAEGEVPGEQEVRDGLRVTLSELGRVRATAKNDDIDEADLPDNIKEILKLIRALRQQIAEKQAELQALMTASGVDPQLQQMRVEALRSELSSLQGALSTAQASLVDALKDKRLSDDQRMQAASLAMA
;
A
#
# COMPACT_ATOMS: atom_id res chain seq x y z
N MET A 1 -1.27 6.81 -72.96
CA MET A 1 -0.24 7.28 -71.99
C MET A 1 -0.96 7.70 -70.72
N LEU A 2 -0.93 6.86 -69.68
CA LEU A 2 -1.46 7.21 -68.35
C LEU A 2 -0.40 8.06 -67.64
N ARG A 3 -0.68 9.34 -67.39
CA ARG A 3 0.14 10.18 -66.52
C ARG A 3 -0.27 9.87 -65.08
N LEU A 4 0.60 9.20 -64.33
CA LEU A 4 0.44 9.08 -62.88
C LEU A 4 0.78 10.43 -62.24
N ASP A 5 -0.21 11.03 -61.60
CA ASP A 5 -0.07 12.25 -60.83
C ASP A 5 0.71 11.96 -59.54
N VAL A 6 1.96 12.43 -59.48
CA VAL A 6 2.89 12.21 -58.37
C VAL A 6 2.47 12.97 -57.11
N ASN A 7 1.62 14.00 -57.24
CA ASN A 7 1.12 14.78 -56.10
C ASN A 7 0.11 14.04 -55.22
N ALA A 8 -0.70 13.15 -55.80
CA ALA A 8 -1.73 12.41 -55.04
C ALA A 8 -1.15 11.31 -54.13
N VAL A 9 0.09 10.87 -54.39
CA VAL A 9 0.77 9.83 -53.60
C VAL A 9 1.42 10.44 -52.35
N SER A 10 1.94 11.67 -52.44
CA SER A 10 2.56 12.37 -51.31
C SER A 10 1.55 12.78 -50.23
N GLU A 11 0.33 13.17 -50.61
CA GLU A 11 -0.74 13.47 -49.63
C GLU A 11 -1.23 12.21 -48.88
N ARG A 12 -1.25 11.06 -49.57
CA ARG A 12 -1.64 9.78 -48.95
C ARG A 12 -0.56 9.22 -48.02
N LEU A 13 0.71 9.52 -48.28
CA LEU A 13 1.81 9.15 -47.41
C LEU A 13 1.84 10.02 -46.13
N ALA A 14 1.56 11.33 -46.25
CA ALA A 14 1.51 12.25 -45.12
C ALA A 14 0.38 11.89 -44.11
N LEU A 15 -0.78 11.42 -44.60
CA LEU A 15 -1.88 10.94 -43.76
C LEU A 15 -1.65 9.52 -43.16
N GLY A 16 -0.73 8.75 -43.72
CA GLY A 16 -0.35 7.42 -43.22
C GLY A 16 0.60 7.47 -42.03
N VAL A 17 1.57 8.37 -42.08
CA VAL A 17 2.60 8.53 -41.03
C VAL A 17 2.01 9.17 -39.76
N GLN A 18 1.00 10.02 -39.89
CA GLN A 18 0.37 10.68 -38.74
C GLN A 18 -0.49 9.74 -37.88
N ARG A 19 -1.01 8.62 -38.44
CA ARG A 19 -1.73 7.60 -37.65
C ARG A 19 -0.82 6.58 -36.95
N GLN A 20 0.45 6.47 -37.34
CA GLN A 20 1.40 5.60 -36.64
C GLN A 20 2.13 6.33 -35.51
N ALA A 21 2.27 7.66 -35.58
CA ALA A 21 2.86 8.46 -34.50
C ALA A 21 1.95 8.56 -33.26
N SER A 22 0.62 8.59 -33.44
CA SER A 22 -0.34 8.65 -32.31
C SER A 22 -0.55 7.32 -31.58
N ARG A 23 0.13 6.23 -31.96
CA ARG A 23 0.08 4.95 -31.24
C ARG A 23 1.34 4.69 -30.40
N ALA A 24 2.29 5.63 -30.41
CA ALA A 24 3.58 5.55 -29.74
C ALA A 24 3.84 6.72 -28.76
N GLU A 25 2.83 7.56 -28.50
CA GLU A 25 2.87 8.51 -27.39
C GLU A 25 2.13 7.85 -26.22
N GLY A 26 2.92 7.54 -25.19
CA GLY A 26 2.54 6.72 -24.06
C GLY A 26 1.19 7.13 -23.47
N GLU A 27 0.35 6.12 -23.34
CA GLU A 27 -0.82 6.13 -22.48
C GLU A 27 -0.33 6.39 -21.05
N VAL A 28 -0.19 7.67 -20.71
CA VAL A 28 -0.13 8.10 -19.33
C VAL A 28 -1.44 7.63 -18.71
N PRO A 29 -1.40 6.73 -17.70
CA PRO A 29 -2.62 6.23 -17.08
C PRO A 29 -3.46 7.44 -16.70
N GLY A 30 -4.67 7.49 -17.26
CA GLY A 30 -5.53 8.65 -17.12
C GLY A 30 -5.71 8.96 -15.64
N GLU A 31 -5.81 10.23 -15.28
CA GLU A 31 -5.97 10.63 -13.89
C GLU A 31 -7.17 9.92 -13.20
N GLN A 32 -8.12 9.41 -13.97
CA GLN A 32 -9.18 8.51 -13.50
C GLN A 32 -8.70 7.11 -13.12
N GLU A 33 -7.81 6.48 -13.88
CA GLU A 33 -7.22 5.16 -13.56
C GLU A 33 -6.29 5.24 -12.35
N VAL A 34 -5.55 6.36 -12.22
CA VAL A 34 -4.78 6.68 -11.01
C VAL A 34 -5.70 6.90 -9.82
N ARG A 35 -6.79 7.67 -9.97
CA ARG A 35 -7.79 7.88 -8.91
C ARG A 35 -8.53 6.60 -8.53
N ASP A 36 -8.82 5.72 -9.48
CA ASP A 36 -9.45 4.43 -9.23
C ASP A 36 -8.49 3.49 -8.54
N GLY A 37 -7.21 3.46 -8.95
CA GLY A 37 -6.11 2.79 -8.25
C GLY A 37 -5.93 3.28 -6.80
N LEU A 38 -5.95 4.59 -6.59
CA LEU A 38 -5.92 5.21 -5.26
C LEU A 38 -7.18 4.91 -4.44
N ARG A 39 -8.38 4.89 -5.06
CA ARG A 39 -9.65 4.55 -4.40
C ARG A 39 -9.73 3.08 -4.01
N VAL A 40 -9.24 2.15 -4.83
CA VAL A 40 -9.17 0.73 -4.45
C VAL A 40 -8.18 0.52 -3.32
N THR A 41 -7.01 1.18 -3.36
CA THR A 41 -6.01 1.12 -2.27
C THR A 41 -6.55 1.70 -0.97
N LEU A 42 -7.27 2.83 -1.01
CA LEU A 42 -7.93 3.39 0.18
C LEU A 42 -9.09 2.52 0.70
N SER A 43 -9.83 1.87 -0.20
CA SER A 43 -10.93 0.96 0.16
C SER A 43 -10.40 -0.36 0.75
N GLU A 44 -9.24 -0.83 0.32
CA GLU A 44 -8.51 -1.93 0.96
C GLU A 44 -7.97 -1.52 2.33
N LEU A 45 -7.32 -0.36 2.46
CA LEU A 45 -6.87 0.16 3.76
C LEU A 45 -8.04 0.37 4.76
N GLY A 46 -9.21 0.78 4.26
CA GLY A 46 -10.44 0.87 5.06
C GLY A 46 -11.01 -0.50 5.45
N ARG A 47 -10.89 -1.51 4.58
CA ARG A 47 -11.27 -2.90 4.88
C ARG A 47 -10.31 -3.57 5.86
N VAL A 48 -9.02 -3.28 5.79
CA VAL A 48 -8.00 -3.78 6.73
C VAL A 48 -8.33 -3.37 8.16
N ARG A 49 -8.82 -2.15 8.36
CA ARG A 49 -9.35 -1.69 9.66
C ARG A 49 -10.58 -2.46 10.14
N ALA A 50 -11.35 -3.07 9.23
CA ALA A 50 -12.57 -3.83 9.55
C ALA A 50 -12.37 -5.35 9.59
N THR A 51 -11.27 -5.88 9.03
CA THR A 51 -11.00 -7.34 8.97
C THR A 51 -10.03 -7.85 10.02
N ALA A 52 -9.31 -6.97 10.73
CA ALA A 52 -8.59 -7.38 11.93
C ALA A 52 -9.64 -7.75 12.99
N LYS A 53 -9.89 -9.06 13.16
CA LYS A 53 -10.67 -9.57 14.29
C LYS A 53 -9.96 -9.12 15.56
N ASN A 54 -10.51 -8.10 16.19
CA ASN A 54 -10.04 -7.56 17.46
C ASN A 54 -10.93 -8.00 18.62
N ASP A 55 -11.83 -8.97 18.37
CA ASP A 55 -12.77 -9.51 19.37
C ASP A 55 -12.03 -9.99 20.63
N ASP A 56 -10.85 -10.59 20.46
CA ASP A 56 -9.95 -10.99 21.55
C ASP A 56 -9.44 -9.82 22.41
N ILE A 57 -9.24 -8.64 21.81
CA ILE A 57 -8.84 -7.40 22.49
C ILE A 57 -10.07 -6.68 23.08
N ASP A 58 -11.19 -6.68 22.36
CA ASP A 58 -12.43 -6.01 22.76
C ASP A 58 -13.08 -6.70 23.97
N GLU A 59 -13.08 -8.03 24.00
CA GLU A 59 -13.59 -8.86 25.10
C GLU A 59 -12.62 -8.94 26.29
N ALA A 60 -11.36 -8.51 26.13
CA ALA A 60 -10.38 -8.55 27.21
C ALA A 60 -10.77 -7.62 28.37
N ASP A 61 -10.48 -8.02 29.61
CA ASP A 61 -10.68 -7.17 30.78
C ASP A 61 -9.50 -6.19 30.96
N LEU A 62 -9.28 -5.36 29.95
CA LEU A 62 -8.18 -4.39 29.90
C LEU A 62 -8.70 -2.95 29.85
N PRO A 63 -7.94 -1.98 30.39
CA PRO A 63 -8.23 -0.56 30.19
C PRO A 63 -8.33 -0.19 28.71
N ASP A 64 -9.27 0.67 28.34
CA ASP A 64 -9.51 1.08 26.95
C ASP A 64 -8.25 1.62 26.27
N ASN A 65 -7.43 2.40 26.99
CA ASN A 65 -6.14 2.88 26.49
C ASN A 65 -5.23 1.72 25.99
N ILE A 66 -5.17 0.63 26.75
CA ILE A 66 -4.34 -0.53 26.39
C ILE A 66 -4.96 -1.27 25.20
N LYS A 67 -6.29 -1.42 25.17
CA LYS A 67 -6.99 -2.02 24.03
C LYS A 67 -6.73 -1.25 22.73
N GLU A 68 -6.80 0.07 22.77
CA GLU A 68 -6.54 0.92 21.60
C GLU A 68 -5.08 0.83 21.13
N ILE A 69 -4.11 0.78 22.06
CA ILE A 69 -2.70 0.55 21.71
C ILE A 69 -2.51 -0.83 21.05
N LEU A 70 -3.16 -1.88 21.59
CA LEU A 70 -3.09 -3.23 21.03
C LEU A 70 -3.70 -3.31 19.62
N LYS A 71 -4.86 -2.68 19.40
CA LYS A 71 -5.48 -2.57 18.08
C LYS A 71 -4.57 -1.84 17.10
N LEU A 72 -3.92 -0.75 17.54
CA LEU A 72 -2.97 -0.02 16.72
C LEU A 72 -1.77 -0.91 16.34
N ILE A 73 -1.19 -1.65 17.29
CA ILE A 73 -0.09 -2.59 17.03
C ILE A 73 -0.52 -3.63 15.99
N ARG A 74 -1.70 -4.23 16.13
CA ARG A 74 -2.20 -5.25 15.19
C ARG A 74 -2.43 -4.66 13.80
N ALA A 75 -3.03 -3.48 13.71
CA ALA A 75 -3.24 -2.77 12.45
C ALA A 75 -1.92 -2.40 11.75
N LEU A 76 -0.89 -1.99 12.51
CA LEU A 76 0.44 -1.69 11.99
C LEU A 76 1.14 -2.94 11.47
N ARG A 77 1.07 -4.05 12.22
CA ARG A 77 1.62 -5.35 11.78
C ARG A 77 0.99 -5.82 10.48
N GLN A 78 -0.33 -5.72 10.37
CA GLN A 78 -1.04 -6.11 9.16
C GLN A 78 -0.62 -5.25 7.96
N GLN A 79 -0.57 -3.93 8.12
CA GLN A 79 -0.10 -3.03 7.05
C GLN A 79 1.36 -3.32 6.65
N ILE A 80 2.23 -3.61 7.61
CA ILE A 80 3.63 -4.00 7.32
C ILE A 80 3.65 -5.29 6.51
N ALA A 81 2.88 -6.31 6.89
CA ALA A 81 2.83 -7.59 6.18
C ALA A 81 2.32 -7.42 4.73
N GLU A 82 1.26 -6.63 4.55
CA GLU A 82 0.71 -6.31 3.22
C GLU A 82 1.74 -5.58 2.34
N LYS A 83 2.43 -4.57 2.89
CA LYS A 83 3.46 -3.82 2.17
C LYS A 83 4.70 -4.65 1.87
N GLN A 84 5.07 -5.57 2.75
CA GLN A 84 6.14 -6.54 2.49
C GLN A 84 5.77 -7.51 1.38
N ALA A 85 4.51 -7.97 1.32
CA ALA A 85 4.02 -8.82 0.25
C ALA A 85 3.97 -8.05 -1.09
N GLU A 86 3.52 -6.80 -1.08
CA GLU A 86 3.54 -5.91 -2.26
C GLU A 86 4.97 -5.72 -2.79
N LEU A 87 5.93 -5.46 -1.89
CA LEU A 87 7.34 -5.33 -2.25
C LEU A 87 7.90 -6.61 -2.90
N GLN A 88 7.59 -7.79 -2.34
CA GLN A 88 7.99 -9.07 -2.91
C GLN A 88 7.35 -9.33 -4.27
N ALA A 89 6.05 -9.06 -4.39
CA ALA A 89 5.32 -9.19 -5.66
C ALA A 89 5.96 -8.30 -6.74
N LEU A 90 6.27 -7.03 -6.40
CA LEU A 90 6.92 -6.09 -7.30
C LEU A 90 8.33 -6.54 -7.74
N MET A 91 9.08 -7.22 -6.87
CA MET A 91 10.40 -7.76 -7.21
C MET A 91 10.32 -8.97 -8.13
N THR A 92 9.26 -9.77 -8.03
CA THR A 92 9.02 -10.94 -8.89
C THR A 92 8.26 -10.63 -10.18
N ALA A 93 7.58 -9.48 -10.24
CA ALA A 93 6.83 -9.03 -11.38
C ALA A 93 7.75 -8.82 -12.59
N SER A 94 7.46 -9.53 -13.68
CA SER A 94 8.19 -9.43 -14.94
C SER A 94 7.52 -8.42 -15.86
N GLY A 95 8.30 -7.65 -16.63
CA GLY A 95 7.76 -6.74 -17.64
C GLY A 95 7.38 -5.33 -17.14
N VAL A 96 7.74 -4.97 -15.91
CA VAL A 96 7.65 -3.59 -15.41
C VAL A 96 8.88 -2.81 -15.86
N ASP A 97 8.70 -1.54 -16.21
CA ASP A 97 9.82 -0.64 -16.49
C ASP A 97 10.78 -0.60 -15.28
N PRO A 98 12.09 -0.85 -15.48
CA PRO A 98 13.05 -0.99 -14.38
C PRO A 98 13.23 0.30 -13.56
N GLN A 99 13.04 1.47 -14.19
CA GLN A 99 13.14 2.76 -13.52
C GLN A 99 11.91 3.01 -12.64
N LEU A 100 10.71 2.72 -13.18
CA LEU A 100 9.46 2.77 -12.42
C LEU A 100 9.44 1.76 -11.27
N GLN A 101 9.98 0.56 -11.50
CA GLN A 101 10.09 -0.48 -10.48
C GLN A 101 11.00 -0.03 -9.33
N GLN A 102 12.17 0.55 -9.63
CA GLN A 102 13.07 1.09 -8.60
C GLN A 102 12.42 2.19 -7.77
N MET A 103 11.77 3.15 -8.42
CA MET A 103 11.06 4.23 -7.71
C MET A 103 9.98 3.68 -6.76
N ARG A 104 9.19 2.69 -7.20
CA ARG A 104 8.17 2.04 -6.36
C ARG A 104 8.78 1.25 -5.21
N VAL A 105 9.87 0.52 -5.46
CA VAL A 105 10.61 -0.21 -4.42
C VAL A 105 11.14 0.74 -3.34
N GLU A 106 11.71 1.89 -3.74
CA GLU A 106 12.22 2.89 -2.79
C GLU A 106 11.09 3.52 -1.97
N ALA A 107 9.97 3.87 -2.60
CA ALA A 107 8.78 4.36 -1.91
C ALA A 107 8.25 3.35 -0.88
N LEU A 108 8.08 2.08 -1.28
CA LEU A 108 7.63 1.01 -0.38
C LEU A 108 8.60 0.77 0.78
N ARG A 109 9.92 0.85 0.54
CA ARG A 109 10.92 0.73 1.60
C ARG A 109 10.85 1.89 2.59
N SER A 110 10.63 3.12 2.12
CA SER A 110 10.45 4.29 2.98
C SER A 110 9.17 4.20 3.83
N GLU A 111 8.06 3.78 3.21
CA GLU A 111 6.80 3.51 3.92
C GLU A 111 6.98 2.43 4.99
N LEU A 112 7.64 1.31 4.64
CA LEU A 112 7.94 0.23 5.58
C LEU A 112 8.78 0.70 6.77
N SER A 113 9.79 1.54 6.54
CA SER A 113 10.61 2.10 7.62
C SER A 113 9.78 2.97 8.57
N SER A 114 8.88 3.79 8.01
CA SER A 114 7.97 4.62 8.80
C SER A 114 6.96 3.80 9.60
N LEU A 115 6.38 2.76 8.99
CA LEU A 115 5.47 1.83 9.68
C LEU A 115 6.18 1.05 10.80
N GLN A 116 7.42 0.62 10.60
CA GLN A 116 8.24 -0.04 11.62
C GLN A 116 8.56 0.91 12.79
N GLY A 117 8.83 2.18 12.49
CA GLY A 117 9.00 3.22 13.50
C GLY A 117 7.73 3.41 14.33
N ALA A 118 6.58 3.55 13.67
CA ALA A 118 5.28 3.66 14.34
C ALA A 118 4.96 2.43 15.20
N LEU A 119 5.27 1.22 14.72
CA LEU A 119 5.11 -0.03 15.47
C LEU A 119 5.97 -0.02 16.73
N SER A 120 7.23 0.39 16.62
CA SER A 120 8.15 0.50 17.75
C SER A 120 7.66 1.51 18.79
N THR A 121 7.15 2.66 18.34
CA THR A 121 6.54 3.66 19.22
C THR A 121 5.30 3.12 19.92
N ALA A 122 4.40 2.45 19.21
CA ALA A 122 3.20 1.86 19.81
C ALA A 122 3.55 0.77 20.83
N GLN A 123 4.57 -0.06 20.57
CA GLN A 123 5.10 -1.03 21.52
C GLN A 123 5.69 -0.36 22.77
N ALA A 124 6.42 0.74 22.62
CA ALA A 124 6.92 1.51 23.76
C ALA A 124 5.76 2.09 24.60
N SER A 125 4.76 2.68 23.94
CA SER A 125 3.55 3.17 24.61
C SER A 125 2.80 2.05 25.35
N LEU A 126 2.75 0.84 24.80
CA LEU A 126 2.19 -0.32 25.49
C LEU A 126 2.98 -0.65 26.75
N VAL A 127 4.31 -0.75 26.65
CA VAL A 127 5.19 -1.04 27.79
C VAL A 127 5.01 -0.01 28.89
N ASP A 128 4.88 1.27 28.55
CA ASP A 128 4.64 2.33 29.53
C ASP A 128 3.24 2.25 30.14
N ALA A 129 2.21 1.93 29.35
CA ALA A 129 0.85 1.72 29.86
C ALA A 129 0.78 0.52 30.83
N LEU A 130 1.55 -0.54 30.58
CA LEU A 130 1.61 -1.73 31.45
C LEU A 130 2.33 -1.47 32.79
N LYS A 131 3.15 -0.43 32.89
CA LYS A 131 3.78 -0.01 34.16
C LYS A 131 2.80 0.71 35.09
N ASP A 132 1.59 1.03 34.64
CA ASP A 132 0.59 1.65 35.49
C ASP A 132 0.24 0.71 36.66
N LYS A 133 0.42 1.23 37.88
CA LYS A 133 0.18 0.52 39.14
C LYS A 133 -1.28 0.14 39.34
N ARG A 134 -2.19 0.70 38.55
CA ARG A 134 -3.62 0.39 38.56
C ARG A 134 -3.94 -0.94 37.87
N LEU A 135 -3.03 -1.51 37.09
CA LEU A 135 -3.20 -2.84 36.50
C LEU A 135 -2.92 -3.95 37.52
N SER A 136 -3.73 -5.00 37.46
CA SER A 136 -3.39 -6.29 38.07
C SER A 136 -2.31 -7.03 37.29
N ASP A 137 -1.67 -8.02 37.91
CA ASP A 137 -0.69 -8.88 37.23
C ASP A 137 -1.32 -9.66 36.07
N ASP A 138 -2.55 -10.15 36.24
CA ASP A 138 -3.27 -10.87 35.20
C ASP A 138 -3.54 -9.99 33.98
N GLN A 139 -3.95 -8.73 34.19
CA GLN A 139 -4.15 -7.76 33.11
C GLN A 139 -2.84 -7.44 32.38
N ARG A 140 -1.72 -7.31 33.12
CA ARG A 140 -0.40 -7.12 32.50
C ARG A 140 -0.03 -8.31 31.62
N MET A 141 -0.24 -9.53 32.11
CA MET A 141 0.05 -10.75 31.36
C MET A 141 -0.85 -10.91 30.13
N GLN A 142 -2.14 -10.63 30.27
CA GLN A 142 -3.11 -10.71 29.16
C GLN A 142 -2.74 -9.72 28.05
N ALA A 143 -2.47 -8.46 28.39
CA ALA A 143 -2.07 -7.46 27.41
C ALA A 143 -0.73 -7.81 26.72
N ALA A 144 0.25 -8.34 27.46
CA ALA A 144 1.50 -8.81 26.87
C ALA A 144 1.28 -9.98 25.90
N SER A 145 0.37 -10.91 26.21
CA SER A 145 0.03 -12.03 25.33
C SER A 145 -0.66 -11.58 24.04
N LEU A 146 -1.62 -10.67 24.14
CA LEU A 146 -2.34 -10.11 22.99
C LEU A 146 -1.44 -9.27 22.08
N ALA A 147 -0.42 -8.61 22.64
CA ALA A 147 0.55 -7.85 21.84
C ALA A 147 1.45 -8.73 20.97
N MET A 148 1.57 -10.02 21.30
CA MET A 148 2.34 -11.00 20.53
C MET A 148 1.49 -11.79 19.54
N ALA A 149 0.17 -11.85 19.75
CA ALA A 149 -0.82 -12.46 18.85
C ALA A 149 -1.08 -11.62 17.59
#